data_AF-A0A800DPB0-F1
#
_entry.id   AF-A0A800DPB0-F1
#
_cell.length_a   1.000
_cell.length_b   1.000
_cell.length_c   1.000
_cell.angle_alpha   90.00
_cell.angle_beta   90.00
_cell.angle_gamma   90.00
#
_symmetry.space_group_name_H-M   'P 1'
#
loop_
_entity.id
_entity.type
_entity.pdbx_description
1 polymer ?
#
loop_
_entity_poly.entity_id
_entity_poly.type
_entity_poly.pdbx_seq_one_letter_code
_entity_poly.pdbx_strand_id
1 'polypeptide(L)'
;MGIKDGIQHPSERFPKRAIAFRGRDDMSHTAFVADRTIEYIRQNRDGNFLCVAGFYSPHSPWVAPQKFLDLYELDELTLPEFPPEIDVKRSESFFSNAELRSARHGYYAMVSELDHHVGRILDCLNDCGIAENTVVIFTSDHGEPLARTLFA
;
A
#
# COMPACT_ATOMS: atom_id res chain seq x y z
N MET A 1 -22.12 -13.86 2.95
CA MET A 1 -22.01 -12.60 3.73
C MET A 1 -23.42 -12.06 3.88
N GLY A 2 -23.96 -12.01 5.11
CA GLY A 2 -25.39 -11.77 5.35
C GLY A 2 -25.71 -11.43 6.80
N ILE A 3 -24.78 -10.77 7.49
CA ILE A 3 -24.99 -10.27 8.84
C ILE A 3 -25.86 -9.01 8.73
N LYS A 4 -27.02 -9.00 9.41
CA LYS A 4 -27.88 -7.82 9.51
C LYS A 4 -27.49 -7.05 10.79
N ASP A 5 -26.41 -6.31 10.71
CA ASP A 5 -25.91 -5.44 11.79
C ASP A 5 -26.24 -3.95 11.57
N GLY A 6 -27.01 -3.62 10.53
CA GLY A 6 -27.35 -2.23 10.18
C GLY A 6 -26.19 -1.47 9.55
N ILE A 7 -25.04 -2.12 9.33
CA ILE A 7 -23.89 -1.55 8.66
C ILE A 7 -23.99 -1.91 7.18
N GLN A 8 -23.87 -0.91 6.30
CA GLN A 8 -23.79 -1.16 4.87
C GLN A 8 -22.44 -1.83 4.56
N HIS A 9 -22.45 -3.15 4.46
CA HIS A 9 -21.29 -3.91 4.04
C HIS A 9 -20.99 -3.67 2.55
N PRO A 10 -19.71 -3.58 2.15
CA PRO A 10 -19.36 -3.56 0.74
C PRO A 10 -19.94 -4.80 0.03
N SER A 11 -20.58 -4.59 -1.12
CA SER A 11 -21.10 -5.69 -1.94
C SER A 11 -20.00 -6.45 -2.68
N GLU A 12 -18.82 -5.85 -2.83
CA GLU A 12 -17.67 -6.39 -3.54
C GLU A 12 -16.52 -6.63 -2.57
N ARG A 13 -16.04 -7.88 -2.50
CA ARG A 13 -14.98 -8.30 -1.57
C ARG A 13 -13.59 -7.83 -2.01
N PHE A 14 -13.36 -7.73 -3.32
CA PHE A 14 -12.08 -7.38 -3.92
C PHE A 14 -12.30 -6.32 -5.01
N PRO A 15 -12.44 -5.04 -4.64
CA PRO A 15 -12.67 -3.99 -5.60
C PRO A 15 -11.48 -3.88 -6.56
N LYS A 16 -11.76 -3.87 -7.87
CA LYS A 16 -10.76 -3.73 -8.92
C LYS A 16 -10.40 -2.27 -9.25
N ARG A 17 -10.67 -1.36 -8.32
CA ARG A 17 -10.50 0.08 -8.50
C ARG A 17 -9.86 0.71 -7.27
N ALA A 18 -9.21 1.84 -7.48
CA ALA A 18 -8.78 2.72 -6.42
C ALA A 18 -9.98 3.23 -5.61
N ILE A 19 -9.83 3.29 -4.29
CA ILE A 19 -10.85 3.78 -3.36
C ILE A 19 -10.19 4.82 -2.45
N ALA A 20 -10.79 6.00 -2.39
CA ALA A 20 -10.39 7.01 -1.42
C ALA A 20 -10.72 6.53 0.00
N PHE A 21 -9.70 6.54 0.87
CA PHE A 21 -9.91 6.33 2.31
C PHE A 21 -10.81 7.43 2.86
N ARG A 22 -11.91 7.04 3.51
CA ARG A 22 -12.94 7.98 3.99
C ARG A 22 -12.65 8.59 5.36
N GLY A 23 -11.64 8.07 6.07
CA GLY A 23 -11.21 8.60 7.35
C GLY A 23 -10.24 9.77 7.18
N ARG A 24 -9.77 10.30 8.31
CA ARG A 24 -8.63 11.23 8.30
C ARG A 24 -7.38 10.50 7.83
N ASP A 25 -6.51 11.17 7.09
CA ASP A 25 -5.29 10.56 6.54
C ASP A 25 -4.40 9.88 7.59
N ASP A 26 -4.38 10.41 8.82
CA ASP A 26 -3.62 9.88 9.96
C ASP A 26 -4.25 8.62 10.60
N MET A 27 -5.41 8.18 10.10
CA MET A 27 -6.15 7.01 10.59
C MET A 27 -6.09 5.82 9.64
N SER A 28 -5.30 5.89 8.57
CA SER A 28 -5.06 4.73 7.71
C SER A 28 -4.30 3.65 8.48
N HIS A 29 -4.39 2.40 8.02
CA HIS A 29 -3.60 1.32 8.61
C HIS A 29 -2.09 1.60 8.49
N THR A 30 -1.66 2.14 7.34
CA THR A 30 -0.26 2.55 7.11
C THR A 30 0.20 3.57 8.16
N ALA A 31 -0.60 4.60 8.39
CA ALA A 31 -0.32 5.63 9.39
C ALA A 31 -0.26 5.06 10.80
N PHE A 32 -1.22 4.21 11.17
CA PHE A 32 -1.25 3.57 12.48
C PHE A 32 0.00 2.74 12.76
N VAL A 33 0.42 1.88 11.82
CA VAL A 33 1.64 1.06 11.98
C VAL A 33 2.86 1.96 12.17
N ALA A 34 3.00 3.00 11.36
CA ALA A 34 4.12 3.93 11.46
C ALA A 34 4.15 4.66 12.81
N ASP A 35 2.99 5.13 13.29
CA ASP A 35 2.88 5.80 14.58
C ASP A 35 3.27 4.87 15.74
N ARG A 36 2.84 3.60 15.70
CA ARG A 36 3.22 2.59 16.70
C ARG A 36 4.71 2.27 16.65
N THR A 37 5.29 2.18 15.45
CA THR A 37 6.74 1.96 15.27
C THR A 37 7.55 3.13 15.83
N ILE A 38 7.17 4.37 15.51
CA ILE A 38 7.80 5.59 16.02
C ILE A 38 7.72 5.66 17.56
N GLU A 39 6.55 5.37 18.12
CA GLU A 39 6.35 5.32 19.57
C GLU A 39 7.29 4.30 20.22
N TYR A 40 7.35 3.09 19.67
CA TYR A 40 8.24 2.03 20.15
C TYR A 40 9.73 2.44 20.09
N ILE A 41 10.18 3.01 18.97
CA ILE A 41 11.56 3.48 18.81
C ILE A 41 11.90 4.52 19.89
N ARG A 42 11.05 5.53 20.09
CA ARG A 42 11.27 6.58 21.09
C ARG A 42 11.38 6.04 22.50
N GLN A 43 10.55 5.06 22.86
CA GLN A 43 10.55 4.44 24.19
C GLN A 43 11.77 3.57 24.45
N ASN A 44 12.42 3.04 23.41
CA ASN A 44 13.51 2.07 23.52
C ASN A 44 14.87 2.62 23.04
N ARG A 45 14.96 3.91 22.71
CA ARG A 45 16.14 4.53 22.09
C ARG A 45 17.43 4.42 22.91
N ASP A 46 17.32 4.31 24.24
CA ASP A 46 18.48 4.25 25.15
C ASP A 46 19.00 2.80 25.35
N GLY A 47 18.35 1.80 24.73
CA GLY A 47 18.72 0.40 24.81
C GLY A 47 18.82 -0.29 23.44
N ASN A 48 19.15 -1.58 23.45
CA ASN A 48 19.10 -2.40 22.24
C ASN A 48 17.64 -2.82 21.98
N PHE A 49 17.21 -2.75 20.72
CA PHE A 49 15.87 -3.18 20.34
C PHE A 49 15.87 -4.00 19.04
N LEU A 50 14.80 -4.77 18.86
CA LEU A 50 14.38 -5.32 17.59
C LEU A 50 12.95 -4.83 17.34
N CYS A 51 12.74 -4.12 16.23
CA CYS A 51 11.43 -3.64 15.83
C CYS A 51 11.07 -4.22 14.47
N VAL A 52 9.88 -4.82 14.35
CA VAL A 52 9.34 -5.32 13.09
C VAL A 52 8.08 -4.52 12.75
N ALA A 53 8.17 -3.65 11.75
CA ALA A 53 7.06 -2.84 11.26
C ALA A 53 6.39 -3.55 10.07
N GLY A 54 5.32 -4.31 10.34
CA GLY A 54 4.58 -5.04 9.32
C GLY A 54 3.48 -4.19 8.68
N PHE A 55 3.72 -3.69 7.47
CA PHE A 55 2.71 -2.95 6.70
C PHE A 55 1.84 -3.90 5.88
N TYR A 56 0.53 -3.63 5.86
CA TYR A 56 -0.42 -4.31 4.98
C TYR A 56 -0.39 -3.76 3.55
N SER A 57 -0.17 -2.45 3.40
CA SER A 57 -0.02 -1.79 2.11
C SER A 57 1.22 -2.33 1.36
N PRO A 58 1.17 -2.50 0.03
CA PRO A 58 0.09 -2.09 -0.88
C PRO A 58 -0.90 -3.23 -1.24
N HIS A 59 -1.15 -4.21 -0.36
CA HIS A 59 -2.07 -5.31 -0.68
C HIS A 59 -3.53 -4.83 -0.86
N SER A 60 -4.25 -5.43 -1.82
CA SER A 60 -5.67 -5.11 -2.07
C SER A 60 -6.55 -5.32 -0.82
N PRO A 61 -7.59 -4.53 -0.57
CA PRO A 61 -8.20 -3.53 -1.47
C PRO A 61 -7.35 -2.28 -1.66
N TRP A 62 -7.44 -1.66 -2.84
CA TRP A 62 -6.63 -0.49 -3.24
C TRP A 62 -7.13 0.80 -2.59
N VAL A 63 -6.91 0.94 -1.28
CA VAL A 63 -7.44 2.04 -0.47
C VAL A 63 -6.29 2.93 0.00
N ALA A 64 -6.32 4.20 -0.37
CA ALA A 64 -5.35 5.20 0.06
C ALA A 64 -6.03 6.54 0.37
N PRO A 65 -5.48 7.38 1.26
CA PRO A 65 -5.92 8.76 1.42
C PRO A 65 -5.91 9.53 0.10
N GLN A 66 -6.89 10.43 -0.08
CA GLN A 66 -7.12 11.12 -1.37
C GLN A 66 -5.87 11.83 -1.89
N LYS A 67 -5.11 12.49 -1.01
CA LYS A 67 -3.88 13.20 -1.38
C LYS A 67 -2.83 12.33 -2.10
N PHE A 68 -2.81 11.01 -1.84
CA PHE A 68 -1.88 10.10 -2.50
C PHE A 68 -2.43 9.57 -3.82
N LEU A 69 -3.76 9.48 -3.95
CA LEU A 69 -4.42 9.22 -5.24
C LEU A 69 -4.20 10.38 -6.21
N ASP A 70 -4.26 11.61 -5.70
CA ASP A 70 -4.08 12.85 -6.48
C ASP A 70 -2.64 13.04 -7.01
N LEU A 71 -1.67 12.21 -6.57
CA LEU A 71 -0.31 12.21 -7.12
C LEU A 71 -0.22 11.61 -8.53
N TYR A 72 -1.28 10.93 -8.96
CA TYR A 72 -1.28 10.11 -10.17
C TYR A 72 -2.51 10.41 -11.01
N GLU A 73 -2.28 10.94 -12.21
CA GLU A 73 -3.34 11.12 -13.20
C GLU A 73 -3.69 9.77 -13.82
N LEU A 74 -4.95 9.34 -13.66
CA LEU A 74 -5.40 8.00 -14.04
C LEU A 74 -5.10 7.71 -15.52
N ASP A 75 -5.39 8.65 -16.42
CA ASP A 75 -5.25 8.47 -17.87
C ASP A 75 -3.79 8.47 -18.35
N GLU A 76 -2.85 8.98 -17.54
CA GLU A 76 -1.41 8.97 -17.84
C GLU A 76 -0.74 7.64 -17.46
N LEU A 77 -1.41 6.81 -16.67
CA LEU A 77 -0.86 5.53 -16.24
C LEU A 77 -0.77 4.53 -17.40
N THR A 78 0.47 4.21 -17.76
CA THR A 78 0.78 3.18 -18.75
C THR A 78 0.42 1.80 -18.21
N LEU A 79 -0.12 0.97 -19.11
CA LEU A 79 -0.36 -0.44 -18.86
C LEU A 79 0.85 -1.26 -19.29
N PRO A 80 1.21 -2.32 -18.56
CA PRO A 80 2.23 -3.24 -18.99
C PRO A 80 1.81 -3.97 -20.27
N GLU A 81 2.78 -4.29 -21.12
CA GLU A 81 2.55 -5.12 -22.29
C GLU A 81 2.50 -6.60 -21.89
N PHE A 82 1.51 -7.31 -22.41
CA PHE A 82 1.33 -8.74 -22.21
C PHE A 82 1.37 -9.49 -23.55
N PRO A 83 1.91 -10.71 -23.60
CA PRO A 83 1.72 -11.59 -24.76
C PRO A 83 0.22 -11.74 -25.09
N PRO A 84 -0.21 -11.75 -26.36
CA PRO A 84 -1.62 -11.70 -26.73
C PRO A 84 -2.51 -12.74 -26.04
N GLU A 85 -2.04 -13.97 -25.90
CA GLU A 85 -2.78 -15.05 -25.24
C GLU A 85 -2.99 -14.80 -23.73
N ILE A 86 -2.02 -14.16 -23.08
CA ILE A 86 -2.10 -13.76 -21.68
C ILE A 86 -3.01 -12.55 -21.55
N ASP A 87 -2.90 -11.59 -22.49
CA ASP A 87 -3.69 -10.36 -22.44
C ASP A 87 -5.19 -10.64 -22.56
N VAL A 88 -5.58 -11.51 -23.50
CA VAL A 88 -6.98 -11.96 -23.65
C VAL A 88 -7.49 -12.56 -22.34
N LYS A 89 -6.78 -13.57 -21.78
CA LYS A 89 -7.19 -14.22 -20.53
C LYS A 89 -7.28 -13.25 -19.36
N ARG A 90 -6.31 -12.34 -19.23
CA ARG A 90 -6.31 -11.29 -18.20
C ARG A 90 -7.52 -10.38 -18.35
N SER A 91 -7.75 -9.88 -19.57
CA SER A 91 -8.82 -8.92 -19.87
C SER A 91 -10.22 -9.48 -19.61
N GLU A 92 -10.43 -10.77 -19.87
CA GLU A 92 -11.72 -11.44 -19.70
C GLU A 92 -11.95 -11.94 -18.28
N SER A 93 -10.91 -12.46 -17.62
CA SER A 93 -11.06 -13.21 -16.35
C SER A 93 -10.61 -12.44 -15.12
N PHE A 94 -9.73 -11.43 -15.26
CA PHE A 94 -9.08 -10.77 -14.12
C PHE A 94 -9.31 -9.27 -14.12
N PHE A 95 -8.75 -8.54 -15.06
CA PHE A 95 -8.86 -7.08 -15.15
C PHE A 95 -8.96 -6.68 -16.62
N SER A 96 -10.03 -5.97 -16.98
CA SER A 96 -10.04 -5.17 -18.20
C SER A 96 -8.92 -4.11 -18.16
N ASN A 97 -8.61 -3.48 -19.30
CA ASN A 97 -7.60 -2.40 -19.32
C ASN A 97 -7.94 -1.24 -18.38
N ALA A 98 -9.21 -0.85 -18.31
CA ALA A 98 -9.66 0.21 -17.42
C ALA A 98 -9.53 -0.18 -15.94
N GLU A 99 -9.94 -1.40 -15.58
CA GLU A 99 -9.79 -1.90 -14.21
C GLU A 99 -8.32 -2.07 -13.83
N LEU A 100 -7.47 -2.60 -14.71
CA LEU A 100 -6.02 -2.72 -14.45
C LEU A 100 -5.39 -1.34 -14.21
N ARG A 101 -5.78 -0.33 -15.01
CA ARG A 101 -5.31 1.04 -14.82
C ARG A 101 -5.74 1.60 -13.47
N SER A 102 -6.99 1.39 -13.07
CA SER A 102 -7.50 1.84 -11.77
C SER A 102 -6.90 1.07 -10.59
N ALA A 103 -6.63 -0.23 -10.72
CA ALA A 103 -5.91 -1.00 -9.72
C ALA A 103 -4.47 -0.50 -9.56
N ARG A 104 -3.76 -0.23 -10.66
CA ARG A 104 -2.41 0.37 -10.65
C ARG A 104 -2.41 1.75 -10.02
N HIS A 105 -3.43 2.57 -10.29
CA HIS A 105 -3.60 3.88 -9.67
C HIS A 105 -3.64 3.78 -8.14
N GLY A 106 -4.51 2.91 -7.61
CA GLY A 106 -4.61 2.71 -6.17
C GLY A 106 -3.36 2.06 -5.57
N TYR A 107 -2.76 1.10 -6.27
CA TYR A 107 -1.49 0.47 -5.86
C TYR A 107 -0.37 1.51 -5.70
N TYR A 108 -0.18 2.38 -6.68
CA TYR A 108 0.84 3.43 -6.62
C TYR A 108 0.56 4.44 -5.51
N ALA A 109 -0.68 4.85 -5.32
CA ALA A 109 -1.06 5.71 -4.20
C ALA A 109 -0.75 5.08 -2.83
N MET A 110 -1.01 3.78 -2.65
CA MET A 110 -0.66 3.06 -1.42
C MET A 110 0.84 2.95 -1.22
N VAL A 111 1.61 2.77 -2.30
CA VAL A 111 3.08 2.80 -2.25
C VAL A 111 3.59 4.18 -1.83
N SER A 112 3.04 5.27 -2.36
CA SER A 112 3.41 6.63 -1.92
C SER A 112 3.05 6.90 -0.46
N GLU A 113 1.91 6.41 0.01
CA GLU A 113 1.56 6.50 1.42
C GLU A 113 2.57 5.74 2.28
N LEU A 114 2.90 4.51 1.90
CA LEU A 114 3.90 3.70 2.60
C LEU A 114 5.26 4.41 2.64
N ASP A 115 5.73 4.91 1.50
CA ASP A 115 6.99 5.65 1.38
C ASP A 115 7.02 6.88 2.31
N HIS A 116 5.95 7.68 2.31
CA HIS A 116 5.80 8.81 3.23
C HIS A 116 5.96 8.39 4.71
N HIS A 117 5.32 7.30 5.10
CA HIS A 117 5.36 6.81 6.48
C HIS A 117 6.67 6.11 6.86
N VAL A 118 7.32 5.44 5.91
CA VAL A 118 8.70 4.94 6.07
C VAL A 118 9.65 6.11 6.32
N GLY A 119 9.52 7.20 5.54
CA GLY A 119 10.27 8.44 5.77
C GLY A 119 10.12 8.95 7.21
N ARG A 120 8.89 9.02 7.73
CA ARG A 120 8.63 9.43 9.13
C ARG A 120 9.33 8.53 10.16
N ILE A 121 9.46 7.24 9.91
CA ILE A 121 10.17 6.31 10.80
C ILE A 121 11.68 6.59 10.75
N LEU A 122 12.24 6.78 9.56
CA LEU A 122 13.66 7.10 9.37
C LEU A 122 14.01 8.46 10.01
N ASP A 123 13.14 9.46 9.85
CA ASP A 123 13.28 10.76 10.52
C ASP A 123 13.28 10.61 12.04
N CYS A 124 12.43 9.74 12.61
CA CYS A 124 12.45 9.46 14.04
C CYS A 124 13.79 8.86 14.51
N LEU A 125 14.44 8.00 13.73
CA LEU A 125 15.77 7.46 14.06
C LEU A 125 16.83 8.58 14.07
N ASN A 126 16.75 9.50 13.10
CA ASN A 126 17.62 10.68 13.03
C ASN A 126 17.39 11.60 14.23
N ASP A 127 16.14 11.95 14.53
CA ASP A 127 15.75 12.82 15.64
C ASP A 127 16.13 12.25 17.01
N CYS A 128 16.12 10.92 17.14
CA CYS A 128 16.57 10.23 18.35
C CYS A 128 18.11 10.11 18.43
N GLY A 129 18.85 10.48 17.39
CA GLY A 129 20.31 10.40 17.35
C GLY A 129 20.85 8.97 17.27
N ILE A 130 20.03 8.01 16.82
CA ILE A 130 20.38 6.57 16.81
C ILE A 130 20.46 5.97 15.42
N ALA A 131 20.27 6.77 14.35
CA ALA A 131 20.28 6.30 12.96
C ALA A 131 21.57 5.55 12.59
N GLU A 132 22.75 6.11 12.92
CA GLU A 132 24.05 5.52 12.62
C GLU A 132 24.33 4.21 13.37
N ASN A 133 23.58 3.92 14.43
CA ASN A 133 23.71 2.70 15.23
C ASN A 133 22.49 1.76 15.08
N THR A 134 21.67 1.98 14.04
CA THR A 134 20.48 1.17 13.76
C THR A 134 20.59 0.55 12.37
N VAL A 135 20.53 -0.79 12.29
CA VAL A 135 20.40 -1.48 11.00
C VAL A 135 18.95 -1.48 10.57
N VAL A 136 18.66 -0.94 9.40
CA VAL A 136 17.32 -0.95 8.78
C VAL A 136 17.30 -1.97 7.64
N ILE A 137 16.36 -2.92 7.72
CA ILE A 137 16.12 -3.90 6.65
C ILE A 137 14.73 -3.61 6.09
N PHE A 138 14.68 -3.27 4.80
CA PHE A 138 13.44 -3.07 4.06
C PHE A 138 13.25 -4.19 3.04
N THR A 139 12.13 -4.91 3.14
CA THR A 139 11.81 -6.04 2.26
C THR A 139 10.31 -6.19 2.11
N SER A 140 9.90 -7.02 1.15
CA SER A 140 8.54 -7.51 0.97
C SER A 140 8.54 -9.04 1.00
N ASP A 141 7.39 -9.62 1.33
CA ASP A 141 7.14 -11.06 1.31
C ASP A 141 6.97 -11.60 -0.12
N HIS A 142 6.30 -10.86 -1.01
CA HIS A 142 6.13 -11.19 -2.43
C HIS A 142 5.76 -9.97 -3.29
N GLY A 143 5.84 -10.14 -4.62
CA GLY A 143 5.37 -9.13 -5.57
C GLY A 143 3.86 -9.18 -5.82
N GLU A 144 3.35 -8.20 -6.55
CA GLU A 144 1.95 -8.14 -7.00
C GLU A 144 1.91 -8.22 -8.54
N PRO A 145 1.12 -9.12 -9.16
CA PRO A 145 1.02 -9.27 -10.62
C PRO A 145 0.31 -8.11 -11.36
N LEU A 146 0.45 -6.87 -10.89
CA LEU A 146 -0.06 -5.67 -11.57
C LEU A 146 0.95 -5.05 -12.55
N ALA A 147 2.21 -5.49 -12.54
CA ALA A 147 3.30 -4.86 -13.30
C ALA A 147 3.94 -5.74 -14.40
N ARG A 148 3.77 -7.07 -14.37
CA ARG A 148 4.26 -7.99 -15.41
C ARG A 148 3.76 -9.42 -15.15
N THR A 149 3.47 -10.20 -16.19
CA THR A 149 3.51 -11.66 -16.09
C THR A 149 4.97 -12.12 -16.15
N LEU A 150 5.53 -12.54 -15.01
CA LEU A 150 6.72 -13.40 -14.97
C LEU A 150 6.27 -14.85 -14.85
N PHE A 151 5.59 -15.34 -15.87
CA PHE A 151 5.50 -16.78 -16.13
C PHE A 151 5.60 -16.94 -17.64
N ALA A 152 6.85 -17.01 -18.11
CA ALA A 152 7.23 -17.68 -19.35
C ALA A 152 7.89 -19.00 -18.95
#